data_AF-A0A967M0U9-F1
#
_entry.id   AF-A0A967M0U9-F1
#
_cell.length_a   1.000
_cell.length_b   1.000
_cell.length_c   1.000
_cell.angle_alpha   90.00
_cell.angle_beta   90.00
_cell.angle_gamma   90.00
#
_symmetry.space_group_name_H-M   'P 1'
#
loop_
_entity.id
_entity.type
_entity.pdbx_description
1 polymer ?
#
loop_
_entity_poly.entity_id
_entity_poly.type
_entity_poly.pdbx_seq_one_letter_code
_entity_poly.pdbx_strand_id
1 'polypeptide(L)'
;SKVMVGINKRGTLNALQPDMIRLTGLSKIIDCNGYFVFTFDSDSEDILTHGRMFAPAIGIPEDPVTGNAHGPLGAYLVHHQILSASDGIVTFRGKQGEAIGRPGIVTVSVEVRERQPVEVRVGGNATIVFKTEIVI
;
A
#
# COMPACT_ATOMS: atom_id res chain seq x y z
N SER A 1 -10.30 -3.64 5.33
CA SER A 1 -10.51 -2.70 4.20
C SER A 1 -9.52 -1.54 4.30
N LYS A 2 -9.24 -0.87 3.18
CA LYS A 2 -8.50 0.41 3.06
C LYS A 2 -9.17 1.24 1.98
N VAL A 3 -9.20 2.56 2.13
CA VAL A 3 -9.62 3.47 1.06
C VAL A 3 -8.49 3.60 0.06
N MET A 4 -8.76 3.32 -1.22
CA MET A 4 -7.78 3.47 -2.31
C MET A 4 -7.91 4.85 -2.94
N VAL A 5 -6.83 5.62 -2.97
CA VAL A 5 -6.80 6.98 -3.54
C VAL A 5 -5.67 7.08 -4.56
N GLY A 6 -5.99 6.95 -5.84
CA GLY A 6 -5.03 7.12 -6.92
C GLY A 6 -4.76 8.61 -7.21
N ILE A 7 -3.49 8.98 -7.29
CA ILE A 7 -3.04 10.33 -7.67
C ILE A 7 -1.94 10.24 -8.74
N ASN A 8 -1.69 11.34 -9.46
CA ASN A 8 -0.84 11.29 -10.66
C ASN A 8 0.65 11.50 -10.41
N LYS A 9 1.07 12.21 -9.35
CA LYS A 9 2.46 12.65 -9.18
C LYS A 9 3.05 12.17 -7.85
N ARG A 10 4.25 11.58 -7.90
CA ARG A 10 5.05 11.15 -6.75
C ARG A 10 5.49 12.34 -5.89
N GLY A 11 5.79 13.48 -6.53
CA GLY A 11 6.05 14.73 -5.80
C GLY A 11 4.87 15.16 -4.92
N THR A 12 3.63 15.06 -5.43
CA THR A 12 2.43 15.35 -4.65
C THR A 12 2.24 14.33 -3.53
N LEU A 13 2.41 13.03 -3.81
CA LEU A 13 2.34 11.97 -2.81
C LEU A 13 3.26 12.26 -1.62
N ASN A 14 4.53 12.56 -1.90
CA ASN A 14 5.54 12.79 -0.88
C ASN A 14 5.31 14.10 -0.10
N ALA A 15 4.66 15.08 -0.71
CA ALA A 15 4.33 16.35 -0.06
C ALA A 15 3.01 16.35 0.72
N LEU A 16 2.21 15.26 0.69
CA LEU A 16 0.92 15.24 1.40
C LEU A 16 1.10 15.51 2.90
N GLN A 17 0.29 16.44 3.40
CA GLN A 17 0.08 16.72 4.83
C GLN A 17 -1.41 16.60 5.13
N PRO A 18 -1.95 15.38 5.30
CA PRO A 18 -3.37 15.19 5.57
C PRO A 18 -3.77 15.78 6.92
N ASP A 19 -4.99 16.33 6.98
CA ASP A 19 -5.61 16.70 8.26
C ASP A 19 -6.04 15.42 9.01
N MET A 20 -5.23 15.03 9.99
CA MET A 20 -5.41 13.78 10.73
C MET A 20 -6.69 13.75 11.57
N ILE A 21 -7.19 14.93 12.00
CA ILE A 21 -8.44 15.04 12.77
C ILE A 21 -9.60 14.78 11.83
N ARG A 22 -9.60 15.37 10.63
CA ARG A 22 -10.62 15.13 9.61
C ARG A 22 -10.63 13.68 9.13
N LEU A 23 -9.46 13.07 8.91
CA LEU A 23 -9.39 11.65 8.52
C LEU A 23 -9.95 10.73 9.62
N THR A 24 -9.66 11.03 10.90
CA THR A 24 -10.26 10.31 12.03
C THR A 24 -11.77 10.44 12.06
N GLY A 25 -12.30 11.66 11.83
CA GLY A 25 -13.73 11.91 11.73
C GLY A 25 -14.37 11.14 10.57
N LEU A 26 -13.74 11.16 9.40
CA LEU A 26 -14.20 10.46 8.21
C LEU A 26 -14.21 8.93 8.41
N SER A 27 -13.21 8.37 9.11
CA SER A 27 -13.14 6.93 9.37
C SER A 27 -14.37 6.40 10.12
N LYS A 28 -14.94 7.22 11.01
CA LYS A 28 -16.19 6.89 11.73
C LYS A 28 -17.41 6.84 10.81
N ILE A 29 -17.40 7.63 9.73
CA ILE A 29 -18.53 7.71 8.78
C ILE A 29 -18.48 6.53 7.81
N ILE A 30 -17.28 6.18 7.32
CA ILE A 30 -17.10 5.19 6.26
C ILE A 30 -16.73 3.78 6.76
N ASP A 31 -16.62 3.60 8.08
CA ASP A 31 -16.18 2.37 8.73
C ASP A 31 -14.88 1.79 8.13
N CYS A 32 -13.91 2.69 7.90
CA CYS A 32 -12.60 2.34 7.37
C CYS A 32 -11.51 3.21 7.99
N ASN A 33 -10.55 2.56 8.64
CA ASN A 33 -9.55 3.23 9.46
C ASN A 33 -8.27 3.61 8.71
N GLY A 34 -8.16 3.32 7.41
CA GLY A 34 -6.91 3.53 6.67
C GLY A 34 -7.12 4.05 5.26
N TYR A 35 -6.29 5.03 4.89
CA TYR A 35 -6.29 5.70 3.60
C TYR A 35 -4.97 5.42 2.91
N PHE A 36 -5.03 4.62 1.84
CA PHE A 36 -3.87 4.28 1.03
C PHE A 36 -3.86 5.14 -0.22
N VAL A 37 -2.98 6.14 -0.23
CA VAL A 37 -2.79 7.02 -1.38
C VAL A 37 -1.64 6.47 -2.20
N PHE A 38 -1.84 6.28 -3.51
CA PHE A 38 -0.85 5.67 -4.38
C PHE A 38 -0.73 6.39 -5.72
N THR A 39 0.40 6.19 -6.40
CA THR A 39 0.68 6.68 -7.76
C THR A 39 1.45 5.63 -8.56
N PHE A 40 1.35 5.71 -9.88
CA PHE A 40 2.17 4.98 -10.85
C PHE A 40 3.40 5.78 -11.33
N ASP A 41 3.55 7.03 -10.87
CA ASP A 41 4.70 7.89 -11.17
C ASP A 41 5.97 7.30 -10.52
N SER A 42 6.71 6.54 -11.33
CA SER A 42 7.90 5.79 -10.96
C SER A 42 9.02 6.03 -11.96
N ASP A 43 10.24 6.16 -11.46
CA ASP A 43 11.48 6.24 -12.24
C ASP A 43 12.17 4.88 -12.40
N SER A 44 11.51 3.81 -11.94
CA SER A 44 12.04 2.45 -11.98
C SER A 44 11.03 1.50 -12.60
N GLU A 45 11.46 0.76 -13.62
CA GLU A 45 10.65 -0.31 -14.24
C GLU A 45 10.34 -1.46 -13.25
N ASP A 46 11.13 -1.59 -12.18
CA ASP A 46 10.97 -2.62 -11.14
C ASP A 46 9.91 -2.23 -10.10
N ILE A 47 9.54 -0.95 -9.99
CA ILE A 47 8.53 -0.46 -9.02
C ILE A 47 7.32 0.07 -9.79
N LEU A 48 6.20 -0.64 -9.70
CA LEU A 48 4.96 -0.23 -10.36
C LEU A 48 4.25 0.89 -9.61
N THR A 49 4.28 0.87 -8.27
CA THR A 49 3.52 1.82 -7.46
C THR A 49 4.34 2.40 -6.32
N HIS A 50 4.09 3.67 -6.02
CA HIS A 50 4.53 4.34 -4.80
C HIS A 50 3.30 4.65 -3.95
N GLY A 51 3.38 4.44 -2.63
CA GLY A 51 2.25 4.61 -1.73
C GLY A 51 2.59 5.29 -0.40
N ARG A 52 1.54 5.77 0.27
CA ARG A 52 1.54 6.22 1.67
C ARG A 52 0.26 5.75 2.35
N MET A 53 0.35 5.42 3.63
CA MET A 53 -0.75 4.83 4.39
C MET A 53 -0.98 5.60 5.69
N PHE A 54 -2.14 6.27 5.77
CA PHE A 54 -2.55 7.05 6.94
C PHE A 54 -3.66 6.33 7.70
N ALA A 55 -3.52 6.16 9.02
CA ALA A 55 -4.52 5.49 9.86
C ALA A 55 -4.75 6.16 11.22
N PRO A 56 -4.99 7.48 11.26
CA PRO A 56 -5.00 8.23 12.52
C PRO A 56 -6.11 7.75 13.48
N ALA A 57 -7.21 7.18 12.96
CA ALA A 57 -8.30 6.64 13.76
C ALA A 57 -7.90 5.51 14.71
N ILE A 58 -6.78 4.82 14.44
CA ILE A 58 -6.22 3.76 15.30
C ILE A 58 -4.91 4.17 15.98
N GLY A 59 -4.61 5.47 16.03
CA GLY A 59 -3.41 6.01 16.67
C GLY A 59 -2.13 5.88 15.85
N ILE A 60 -2.21 5.53 14.57
CA ILE A 60 -1.06 5.44 13.66
C ILE A 60 -1.16 6.58 12.63
N PRO A 61 -0.42 7.70 12.80
CA PRO A 61 -0.47 8.80 11.85
C PRO A 61 -0.09 8.36 10.43
N GLU A 62 1.03 7.63 10.31
CA GLU A 62 1.50 7.04 9.05
C GLU A 62 2.28 5.75 9.32
N ASP A 63 1.96 4.68 8.58
CA ASP A 63 2.64 3.38 8.65
C ASP A 63 3.73 3.31 7.56
N PRO A 64 4.97 2.88 7.86
CA PRO A 64 6.06 2.87 6.88
C PRO A 64 5.83 1.92 5.70
N VAL A 65 5.36 0.70 5.94
CA VAL A 65 5.14 -0.32 4.88
C VAL A 65 3.96 -1.20 5.25
N THR A 66 2.89 -1.16 4.47
CA THR A 66 1.60 -1.72 4.87
C THR A 66 1.16 -2.85 3.95
N GLY A 67 1.47 -4.10 4.29
CA GLY A 67 1.06 -5.27 3.50
C GLY A 67 -0.46 -5.36 3.29
N ASN A 68 -1.25 -5.01 4.30
CA ASN A 68 -2.73 -5.00 4.23
C ASN A 68 -3.33 -3.82 3.44
N ALA A 69 -2.48 -2.97 2.84
CA ALA A 69 -2.86 -1.96 1.87
C ALA A 69 -2.38 -2.33 0.45
N HIS A 70 -1.12 -2.77 0.34
CA HIS A 70 -0.54 -3.25 -0.93
C HIS A 70 -1.27 -4.47 -1.52
N GLY A 71 -1.68 -5.43 -0.67
CA GLY A 71 -2.45 -6.59 -1.13
C GLY A 71 -3.78 -6.18 -1.78
N PRO A 72 -4.68 -5.50 -1.05
CA PRO A 72 -5.93 -5.00 -1.62
C PRO A 72 -5.74 -4.03 -2.80
N LEU A 73 -4.64 -3.26 -2.85
CA LEU A 73 -4.29 -2.48 -4.04
C LEU A 73 -4.15 -3.40 -5.26
N GLY A 74 -3.43 -4.52 -5.15
CA GLY A 74 -3.30 -5.46 -6.27
C GLY A 74 -4.64 -5.98 -6.78
N ALA A 75 -5.53 -6.39 -5.87
CA ALA A 75 -6.89 -6.78 -6.24
C ALA A 75 -7.67 -5.63 -6.90
N TYR A 76 -7.59 -4.41 -6.34
CA TYR A 76 -8.23 -3.21 -6.88
C TYR A 76 -7.76 -2.92 -8.31
N LEU A 77 -6.46 -3.02 -8.59
CA LEU A 77 -5.89 -2.75 -9.92
C LEU A 77 -6.35 -3.76 -10.97
N VAL A 78 -6.42 -5.05 -10.63
CA VAL A 78 -6.95 -6.09 -11.52
C VAL A 78 -8.45 -5.92 -11.73
N HIS A 79 -9.21 -5.75 -10.64
CA HIS A 79 -10.67 -5.64 -10.69
C HIS A 79 -11.14 -4.47 -11.59
N HIS A 80 -10.46 -3.32 -11.48
CA HIS A 80 -10.75 -2.15 -12.31
C HIS A 80 -10.00 -2.14 -13.65
N GLN A 81 -9.28 -3.21 -14.01
CA GLN A 81 -8.53 -3.35 -15.26
C GLN A 81 -7.50 -2.23 -15.49
N ILE A 82 -7.01 -1.62 -14.40
CA ILE A 82 -5.93 -0.64 -14.44
C ILE A 82 -4.61 -1.36 -14.71
N LEU A 83 -4.44 -2.53 -14.08
CA LEU A 83 -3.38 -3.47 -14.43
C LEU A 83 -3.97 -4.55 -15.33
N SER A 84 -3.67 -4.46 -16.63
CA SER A 84 -4.07 -5.46 -17.61
C SER A 84 -3.46 -6.81 -17.25
N ALA A 85 -4.30 -7.78 -16.90
CA ALA A 85 -3.91 -9.16 -16.65
C ALA A 85 -4.82 -10.10 -17.44
N SER A 86 -4.21 -11.08 -18.10
CA SER A 86 -4.91 -12.30 -18.52
C SER A 86 -5.11 -13.21 -17.31
N ASP A 87 -5.85 -14.30 -17.50
CA ASP A 87 -5.90 -15.36 -16.49
C ASP A 87 -4.48 -15.87 -16.17
N GLY A 88 -4.24 -16.20 -14.91
CA GLY A 88 -2.92 -16.56 -14.38
C GLY A 88 -2.49 -15.70 -13.19
N ILE A 89 -1.19 -15.56 -12.96
CA ILE A 89 -0.64 -14.77 -11.86
C ILE A 89 0.00 -13.50 -12.42
N VAL A 90 -0.48 -12.34 -11.97
CA VAL A 90 0.20 -11.06 -12.20
C VAL A 90 0.96 -10.66 -10.95
N THR A 91 2.20 -10.19 -11.10
CA THR A 91 3.05 -9.77 -9.99
C THR A 91 3.61 -8.38 -10.25
N PHE A 92 3.58 -7.54 -9.23
CA PHE A 92 4.22 -6.22 -9.25
C PHE A 92 4.85 -5.90 -7.89
N ARG A 93 5.69 -4.87 -7.85
CA ARG A 93 6.28 -4.37 -6.61
C ARG A 93 5.77 -2.96 -6.33
N GLY A 94 5.40 -2.72 -5.07
CA GLY A 94 5.03 -1.41 -4.57
C GLY A 94 6.02 -0.92 -3.52
N LYS A 95 6.32 0.37 -3.53
CA LYS A 95 7.21 1.03 -2.57
C LYS A 95 6.42 1.96 -1.66
N GLN A 96 6.76 2.01 -0.37
CA GLN A 96 6.11 2.85 0.63
C GLN A 96 7.15 3.40 1.62
N GLY A 97 6.83 4.51 2.30
CA GLY A 97 7.60 5.01 3.44
C GLY A 97 8.74 5.96 3.08
N GLU A 98 8.89 6.33 1.81
CA GLU A 98 9.93 7.26 1.34
C GLU A 98 9.82 8.64 1.99
N ALA A 99 8.60 9.19 2.07
CA ALA A 99 8.34 10.51 2.65
C ALA A 99 8.72 10.64 4.13
N ILE A 100 8.78 9.51 4.85
CA ILE A 100 9.13 9.47 6.28
C ILE A 100 10.50 8.82 6.54
N GLY A 101 11.32 8.62 5.49
CA GLY A 101 12.67 8.06 5.62
C GLY A 101 12.73 6.58 6.03
N ARG A 102 11.63 5.84 5.85
CA ARG A 102 11.53 4.41 6.19
C ARG A 102 11.07 3.59 4.99
N PRO A 103 11.83 3.61 3.87
CA PRO A 103 11.39 2.97 2.64
C PRO A 103 11.36 1.46 2.77
N GLY A 104 10.34 0.83 2.21
CA GLY A 104 10.32 -0.60 1.98
C GLY A 104 9.53 -0.97 0.74
N ILE A 105 9.74 -2.20 0.27
CA ILE A 105 9.14 -2.73 -0.96
C ILE A 105 8.33 -3.97 -0.62
N VAL A 106 7.11 -4.02 -1.14
CA VAL A 106 6.20 -5.17 -1.06
C VAL A 106 6.02 -5.72 -2.46
N THR A 107 6.29 -7.01 -2.63
CA THR A 107 5.89 -7.77 -3.82
C THR A 107 4.45 -8.22 -3.63
N VAL A 108 3.60 -7.93 -4.61
CA VAL A 108 2.19 -8.30 -4.63
C VAL A 108 1.95 -9.22 -5.81
N SER A 109 1.46 -10.43 -5.55
CA SER A 109 1.05 -11.38 -6.57
C SER A 109 -0.46 -11.59 -6.47
N VAL A 110 -1.15 -11.44 -7.59
CA VAL A 110 -2.60 -11.59 -7.69
C VAL A 110 -2.89 -12.74 -8.65
N GLU A 111 -3.61 -13.76 -8.19
CA GLU A 111 -4.18 -14.76 -9.08
C GLU A 111 -5.45 -14.18 -9.72
N VAL A 112 -5.54 -14.29 -11.04
CA VAL A 112 -6.61 -13.75 -11.87
C VAL A 112 -7.31 -14.90 -12.58
N ARG A 113 -8.64 -14.95 -12.48
CA ARG A 113 -9.50 -15.86 -13.23
C ARG A 113 -10.69 -15.07 -13.76
N GLU A 114 -11.02 -15.25 -15.04
CA GLU A 114 -12.09 -14.51 -15.70
C GLU A 114 -11.92 -12.98 -15.57
N ARG A 115 -10.67 -12.51 -15.65
CA ARG A 115 -10.29 -11.09 -15.44
C ARG A 115 -10.64 -10.52 -14.06
N GLN A 116 -10.87 -11.37 -13.05
CA GLN A 116 -11.15 -10.98 -11.67
C GLN A 116 -10.08 -11.51 -10.71
N PRO A 117 -9.72 -10.74 -9.66
CA PRO A 117 -8.79 -11.22 -8.64
C PRO A 117 -9.45 -12.28 -7.76
N VAL A 118 -8.80 -13.44 -7.59
CA VAL A 118 -9.32 -14.54 -6.75
C VAL A 118 -8.45 -14.83 -5.53
N GLU A 119 -7.15 -14.58 -5.62
CA GLU A 119 -6.21 -14.73 -4.50
C GLU A 119 -5.17 -13.60 -4.54
N VAL A 120 -4.76 -13.11 -3.37
CA VAL A 120 -3.68 -12.14 -3.25
C VAL A 120 -2.63 -12.66 -2.27
N ARG A 121 -1.36 -12.62 -2.69
CA ARG A 121 -0.19 -12.90 -1.86
C ARG A 121 0.68 -11.66 -1.78
N VAL A 122 1.21 -11.40 -0.59
CA VAL A 122 2.19 -10.33 -0.37
C VAL A 122 3.49 -10.93 0.15
N GLY A 123 4.62 -10.40 -0.29
CA GLY A 123 5.95 -10.86 0.11
C GLY A 123 6.94 -9.71 0.19
N GLY A 124 8.04 -9.94 0.91
CA GLY A 124 9.12 -8.96 1.09
C GLY A 124 10.29 -9.57 1.82
N ASN A 125 11.44 -8.89 1.76
CA ASN A 125 12.63 -9.27 2.52
C ASN A 125 12.66 -8.52 3.85
N ALA A 126 13.38 -9.08 4.82
CA ALA A 126 13.64 -8.46 6.11
C ALA A 126 15.12 -8.54 6.46
N THR A 127 15.57 -7.64 7.34
CA THR A 127 16.95 -7.62 7.86
C THR A 127 16.87 -7.58 9.39
N ILE A 128 17.60 -8.48 10.03
CA ILE A 128 17.70 -8.52 11.50
C ILE A 128 18.57 -7.34 11.95
N VAL A 129 18.00 -6.46 12.78
CA VAL A 129 18.73 -5.32 13.34
C VAL A 129 19.60 -5.75 14.52
N PHE A 130 19.03 -6.54 15.43
CA PHE A 130 19.74 -7.16 16.54
C PHE A 130 18.97 -8.39 17.04
N LYS A 131 19.61 -9.19 17.89
CA LYS A 131 19.00 -10.32 18.61
C LYS A 131 19.55 -10.34 20.04
N THR A 132 18.69 -10.60 21.02
CA THR A 132 19.07 -10.72 22.43
C THR A 132 18.13 -11.66 23.18
N GLU A 133 18.42 -11.96 24.44
CA GLU A 133 17.58 -12.73 25.35
C GLU A 133 16.99 -11.80 26.42
N ILE A 134 15.67 -11.88 26.65
CA ILE A 134 15.00 -11.13 27.72
C ILE A 134 14.97 -12.04 28.95
N VAL A 135 15.63 -11.62 30.03
CA VAL A 135 15.51 -12.24 31.35
C VAL A 135 14.46 -11.46 32.13
N ILE A 136 13.41 -12.16 32.57
CA ILE A 136 12.29 -11.61 33.34
C ILE A 136 12.54 -11.84 34.83
#